data_AF-A0A3A1WL37-F1
#
_entry.id   AF-A0A3A1WL37-F1
#
_cell.length_a   1.000
_cell.length_b   1.000
_cell.length_c   1.000
_cell.angle_alpha   90.00
_cell.angle_beta   90.00
_cell.angle_gamma   90.00
#
_symmetry.space_group_name_H-M   'P 1'
#
loop_
_entity.id
_entity.type
_entity.pdbx_description
1 polymer ?
#
loop_
_entity_poly.entity_id
_entity_poly.type
_entity_poly.pdbx_seq_one_letter_code
_entity_poly.pdbx_strand_id
1 'polypeptide(L)'
;MSRQTNSATELKAFADSALHNVLVLLLDHGVPFDMAMDRLLTTAAAQIAHHEGAEQTARVFRSMADNIDQGALVSVERRTTAN
;
A
#
# COMPACT_ATOMS: atom_id res chain seq x y z
N MET A 1 -31.93 1.19 -9.03
CA MET A 1 -30.60 1.76 -8.74
C MET A 1 -29.56 0.87 -9.38
N SER A 2 -28.98 1.31 -10.50
CA SER A 2 -28.02 0.51 -11.28
C SER A 2 -26.69 0.47 -10.55
N ARG A 3 -26.20 -0.73 -10.23
CA ARG A 3 -24.87 -0.94 -9.65
C ARG A 3 -23.83 -0.65 -10.74
N GLN A 4 -23.16 0.49 -10.64
CA GLN A 4 -22.08 0.84 -11.55
C GLN A 4 -20.93 -0.15 -11.35
N THR A 5 -20.56 -0.89 -12.39
CA THR A 5 -19.41 -1.80 -12.37
C THR A 5 -18.15 -0.97 -12.62
N ASN A 6 -17.44 -0.60 -11.56
CA ASN A 6 -16.16 0.11 -11.67
C ASN A 6 -15.12 -0.81 -12.33
N SER A 7 -14.31 -0.25 -13.22
CA SER A 7 -13.16 -0.94 -13.82
C SER A 7 -12.07 -1.22 -12.78
N ALA A 8 -11.23 -2.22 -13.03
CA ALA A 8 -10.11 -2.56 -12.14
C ALA A 8 -9.15 -1.36 -11.94
N THR A 9 -8.98 -0.51 -12.97
CA THR A 9 -8.15 0.69 -12.89
C THR A 9 -8.76 1.74 -11.96
N GLU A 10 -10.07 1.99 -12.07
CA GLU A 10 -10.78 2.92 -11.17
C GLU A 10 -10.76 2.45 -9.72
N LEU A 11 -10.90 1.14 -9.51
CA LEU A 11 -10.81 0.54 -8.16
C LEU A 11 -9.42 0.70 -7.56
N LYS A 12 -8.35 0.52 -8.36
CA LYS A 12 -6.97 0.77 -7.91
C LYS A 12 -6.75 2.24 -7.55
N ALA A 13 -7.13 3.15 -8.44
CA ALA A 13 -6.96 4.59 -8.20
C ALA A 13 -7.73 5.08 -6.95
N PHE A 14 -8.92 4.52 -6.71
CA PHE A 14 -9.66 4.78 -5.48
C PHE A 14 -8.93 4.25 -4.24
N ALA A 15 -8.44 3.01 -4.28
CA ALA A 15 -7.70 2.42 -3.17
C ALA A 15 -6.42 3.22 -2.85
N ASP A 16 -5.67 3.62 -3.87
CA ASP A 16 -4.47 4.46 -3.73
C ASP A 16 -4.80 5.79 -3.06
N SER A 17 -5.89 6.45 -3.49
CA SER A 17 -6.35 7.71 -2.91
C SER A 17 -6.80 7.55 -1.45
N ALA A 18 -7.50 6.46 -1.13
CA ALA A 18 -7.95 6.18 0.23
C ALA A 18 -6.76 5.95 1.17
N LEU A 19 -5.76 5.16 0.74
CA LEU A 19 -4.55 4.91 1.52
C LEU A 19 -3.74 6.18 1.74
N HIS A 20 -3.62 7.03 0.71
CA HIS A 20 -2.97 8.34 0.84
C HIS A 20 -3.67 9.21 1.89
N ASN A 21 -5.01 9.30 1.84
CA ASN A 21 -5.79 10.08 2.79
C ASN A 21 -5.65 9.57 4.23
N VAL A 22 -5.57 8.25 4.43
CA VAL A 22 -5.32 7.67 5.76
C VAL A 22 -3.93 8.06 6.28
N LEU A 23 -2.90 8.03 5.44
CA LEU A 23 -1.56 8.46 5.83
C LEU A 23 -1.56 9.95 6.22
N VAL A 24 -2.14 10.82 5.40
CA VAL A 24 -2.27 12.26 5.70
C VAL A 24 -2.98 12.48 7.03
N LEU A 25 -4.11 11.79 7.25
CA LEU A 25 -4.87 11.88 8.50
C LEU A 25 -4.01 11.52 9.73
N LEU A 26 -3.20 10.46 9.66
CA LEU A 26 -2.32 10.06 10.74
C LEU A 26 -1.26 11.12 11.04
N LEU A 27 -0.63 11.67 9.99
CA LEU A 27 0.38 12.72 10.12
C LEU A 27 -0.20 14.01 10.69
N ASP A 28 -1.40 14.41 10.26
CA ASP A 28 -2.09 15.60 10.77
C ASP A 28 -2.41 15.50 12.27
N HIS A 29 -2.57 14.28 12.79
CA HIS A 29 -2.74 14.02 14.22
C HIS A 29 -1.42 13.89 14.99
N GLY A 30 -0.30 14.18 14.35
CA GLY A 30 1.03 14.15 14.95
C GLY A 30 1.63 12.74 15.10
N VAL A 31 1.08 11.73 14.42
CA VAL A 31 1.72 10.40 14.37
C VAL A 31 2.99 10.53 13.53
N PRO A 32 4.17 10.14 14.04
CA PRO A 32 5.41 10.17 13.27
C PRO A 32 5.29 9.30 12.00
N PHE A 33 5.88 9.75 10.90
CA PHE A 33 5.81 9.06 9.61
C PHE A 33 6.20 7.58 9.71
N ASP A 34 7.33 7.27 10.35
CA ASP A 34 7.82 5.90 10.51
C ASP A 34 6.81 5.01 11.25
N MET A 35 6.15 5.57 12.27
CA MET A 35 5.11 4.86 13.02
C MET A 35 3.85 4.68 12.18
N ALA A 36 3.42 5.70 11.43
CA ALA A 36 2.24 5.61 10.56
C ALA A 36 2.44 4.52 9.49
N MET A 37 3.61 4.51 8.84
CA MET A 37 3.95 3.51 7.83
C MET A 37 4.05 2.10 8.43
N ASP A 38 4.70 1.95 9.58
CA ASP A 38 4.77 0.68 10.30
C ASP A 38 3.36 0.13 10.63
N ARG A 39 2.45 0.97 11.13
CA ARG A 39 1.07 0.56 11.43
C ARG A 39 0.25 0.22 10.19
N LEU A 40 0.41 0.97 9.09
CA LEU A 40 -0.26 0.69 7.82
C LEU A 40 0.20 -0.64 7.23
N LEU A 41 1.51 -0.88 7.16
CA LEU A 41 2.08 -2.12 6.66
C LEU A 41 1.69 -3.32 7.52
N THR A 42 1.76 -3.18 8.84
CA THR A 42 1.34 -4.23 9.79
C THR A 42 -0.13 -4.58 9.63
N THR A 43 -0.99 -3.58 9.46
CA THR A 43 -2.42 -3.80 9.27
C THR A 43 -2.70 -4.51 7.95
N ALA A 44 -2.07 -4.07 6.85
CA ALA A 44 -2.19 -4.74 5.55
C ALA A 44 -1.75 -6.22 5.62
N ALA A 45 -0.61 -6.50 6.26
CA ALA A 45 -0.12 -7.85 6.49
C ALA A 45 -1.12 -8.72 7.27
N ALA A 46 -1.69 -8.18 8.35
CA ALA A 46 -2.66 -8.88 9.17
C ALA A 46 -3.94 -9.20 8.39
N GLN A 47 -4.42 -8.29 7.53
CA GLN A 47 -5.60 -8.53 6.71
C GLN A 47 -5.35 -9.64 5.66
N ILE A 48 -4.21 -9.62 4.97
CA ILE A 48 -3.87 -10.69 4.01
C ILE A 48 -3.76 -12.03 4.75
N ALA A 49 -3.09 -12.06 5.91
CA ALA A 49 -2.97 -13.29 6.70
C ALA A 49 -4.33 -13.82 7.17
N HIS A 50 -5.25 -12.93 7.52
CA HIS A 50 -6.61 -13.30 7.93
C HIS A 50 -7.45 -13.85 6.76
N HIS A 51 -7.32 -13.29 5.56
CA HIS A 51 -8.14 -13.65 4.40
C HIS A 51 -7.56 -14.77 3.53
N GLU A 52 -6.25 -14.81 3.37
CA GLU A 52 -5.54 -15.73 2.46
C GLU A 52 -4.65 -16.75 3.19
N GLY A 53 -4.45 -16.57 4.49
CA GLY A 53 -3.59 -17.43 5.30
C GLY A 53 -2.13 -16.99 5.35
N ALA A 54 -1.42 -17.47 6.38
CA ALA A 54 -0.04 -17.06 6.67
C ALA A 54 0.96 -17.44 5.56
N GLU A 55 0.84 -18.64 4.99
CA GLU A 55 1.74 -19.10 3.92
C GLU A 55 1.63 -18.25 2.65
N GLN A 56 0.39 -17.92 2.26
CA GLN A 56 0.14 -17.09 1.09
C GLN A 56 0.64 -15.67 1.31
N THR A 57 0.39 -15.10 2.50
CA THR A 57 0.91 -13.79 2.90
C THR A 57 2.43 -13.73 2.80
N ALA A 58 3.13 -14.75 3.29
CA ALA A 58 4.58 -14.84 3.19
C ALA A 58 5.08 -14.96 1.74
N ARG A 59 4.33 -15.63 0.85
CA ARG A 59 4.64 -15.66 -0.60
C ARG A 59 4.49 -14.28 -1.23
N VAL A 60 3.40 -13.57 -0.95
CA VAL A 60 3.15 -12.21 -1.45
C VAL A 60 4.27 -11.26 -1.03
N PHE A 61 4.66 -11.26 0.25
CA PHE A 61 5.73 -10.39 0.72
C PHE A 61 7.10 -10.70 0.13
N ARG A 62 7.43 -11.98 -0.07
CA ARG A 62 8.69 -12.36 -0.75
C ARG A 62 8.71 -11.87 -2.19
N SER A 63 7.64 -12.07 -2.94
CA SER A 63 7.55 -11.54 -4.30
C SER A 63 7.64 -10.01 -4.35
N MET A 64 7.08 -9.32 -3.36
CA MET A 64 7.22 -7.87 -3.25
C MET A 64 8.67 -7.46 -3.00
N ALA A 65 9.38 -8.14 -2.09
CA ALA A 65 10.80 -7.91 -1.83
C ALA A 65 11.64 -8.15 -3.10
N ASP A 66 11.41 -9.26 -3.80
CA ASP A 66 12.10 -9.57 -5.05
C ASP A 66 11.91 -8.47 -6.10
N ASN A 67 10.69 -7.92 -6.23
CA ASN A 67 10.40 -6.83 -7.16
C ASN A 67 11.11 -5.52 -6.76
N ILE A 68 11.22 -5.24 -5.46
CA ILE A 68 11.94 -4.08 -4.94
C ILE A 68 13.43 -4.20 -5.28
N ASP A 69 14.04 -5.38 -5.06
CA ASP A 69 15.44 -5.65 -5.37
C ASP A 69 15.72 -5.54 -6.88
N GLN A 70 14.73 -5.85 -7.71
CA GLN A 70 14.77 -5.63 -9.17
C GLN A 70 14.60 -4.16 -9.58
N GLY A 71 14.40 -3.25 -8.63
CA GLY A 71 14.37 -1.81 -8.85
C GLY A 71 12.98 -1.22 -9.07
N ALA A 72 11.90 -1.89 -8.65
CA ALA A 72 10.54 -1.38 -8.79
C ALA A 72 10.37 0.05 -8.19
N LEU A 73 11.12 0.35 -7.12
CA LEU A 73 11.06 1.66 -6.44
C LEU A 73 12.07 2.69 -6.97
N VAL A 74 13.02 2.30 -7.83
CA VAL A 74 14.03 3.22 -8.40
C VAL A 74 13.35 4.34 -9.20
N SER A 75 12.23 4.03 -9.86
CA SER A 75 11.45 5.02 -10.59
C SER A 75 10.74 6.05 -9.69
N VAL A 76 10.39 5.65 -8.46
CA VAL A 76 9.73 6.49 -7.46
C VAL A 76 10.75 7.45 -6.84
N GLU A 77 11.93 6.95 -6.46
CA GLU A 77 13.03 7.76 -5.92
C GLU A 77 13.49 8.85 -6.91
N ARG A 78 13.66 8.49 -8.19
CA ARG A 78 14.08 9.44 -9.24
C ARG A 78 13.08 10.55 -9.50
N ARG A 79 11.78 10.32 -9.26
CA ARG A 79 10.73 11.34 -9.40
C ARG A 79 10.72 12.32 -8.23
N THR A 80 11.02 11.86 -7.02
CA THR A 80 11.05 12.70 -5.82
C THR A 80 12.30 13.56 -5.73
N THR A 81 13.42 13.11 -6.31
CA THR A 81 14.70 13.86 -6.34
C THR A 81 14.85 14.85 -7.51
N ALA A 82 13.94 14.80 -8.49
CA ALA A 82 13.93 15.68 -9.65
C ALA A 82 13.03 16.93 -9.48
N ASN A 83 12.34 17.07 -8.35
CA ASN A 83 11.45 18.19 -8.01
C ASN A 83 12.03 19.03 -6.87
#